data_AF-A0A6I6WPW7-F1
#
_entry.id   AF-A0A6I6WPW7-F1
#
_cell.length_a   1.000
_cell.length_b   1.000
_cell.length_c   1.000
_cell.angle_alpha   90.00
_cell.angle_beta   90.00
_cell.angle_gamma   90.00
#
_symmetry.space_group_name_H-M   'P 1'
#
loop_
_entity.id
_entity.type
_entity.pdbx_description
1 polymer ?
#
loop_
_entity_poly.entity_id
_entity_poly.type
_entity_poly.pdbx_seq_one_letter_code
_entity_poly.pdbx_strand_id
1 'polypeptide(L)'
;MATSSPAGTPRRPASDESRPLPASVCVFCGSADGPHEGYRQTAEKLGLLIAERGHRLVYGAGGIGLMGAVARAAQLGGAQIHGVIPAFLREREAGDELPDQTLELTDSLAERKRVMIERSDAFIALPGGYGTLDEVLEILSMAALGLPVGPLVLLDVDGDWTGLDQVVASVHARGFARDRELFARATSPAQALDLVAARMTPAGAARATG
;
A
#
# COMPACT_ATOMS: atom_id res chain seq x y z
N MET A 1 -14.38 29.29 -56.48
CA MET A 1 -15.01 28.12 -55.83
C MET A 1 -13.98 27.52 -54.90
N ALA A 2 -14.11 27.75 -53.58
CA ALA A 2 -13.20 27.23 -52.58
C ALA A 2 -13.85 25.99 -51.95
N THR A 3 -13.21 24.82 -52.07
CA THR A 3 -13.62 23.58 -51.42
C THR A 3 -12.65 23.29 -50.29
N SER A 4 -13.06 23.55 -49.06
CA SER A 4 -12.34 23.20 -47.83
C SER A 4 -12.65 21.75 -47.43
N SER A 5 -11.63 20.89 -47.42
CA SER A 5 -11.71 19.56 -46.78
C SER A 5 -11.78 19.69 -45.25
N PRO A 6 -12.56 18.86 -44.55
CA PRO A 6 -12.56 18.87 -43.09
C PRO A 6 -11.32 18.12 -42.58
N ALA A 7 -10.57 18.78 -41.70
CA ALA A 7 -9.46 18.18 -40.97
C ALA A 7 -10.00 17.06 -40.06
N GLY A 8 -9.52 15.83 -40.27
CA GLY A 8 -9.83 14.68 -39.43
C GLY A 8 -9.31 14.91 -38.02
N THR A 9 -10.18 14.69 -37.02
CA THR A 9 -9.83 14.74 -35.60
C THR A 9 -8.74 13.71 -35.30
N PRO A 10 -7.64 14.06 -34.61
CA PRO A 10 -6.62 13.08 -34.24
C PRO A 10 -7.23 12.02 -33.32
N ARG A 11 -7.16 10.74 -33.75
CA ARG A 11 -7.55 9.61 -32.90
C ARG A 11 -6.66 9.61 -31.66
N ARG A 12 -7.30 9.65 -30.49
CA ARG A 12 -6.65 9.39 -29.19
C ARG A 12 -5.90 8.06 -29.30
N PRO A 13 -4.62 7.97 -28.87
CA PRO A 13 -3.94 6.68 -28.84
C PRO A 13 -4.76 5.70 -28.01
N ALA A 14 -4.85 4.46 -28.48
CA ALA A 14 -5.53 3.39 -27.76
C ALA A 14 -4.90 3.29 -26.37
N SER A 15 -5.70 3.47 -25.33
CA SER A 15 -5.29 3.19 -23.96
C SER A 15 -4.90 1.71 -23.90
N ASP A 16 -3.70 1.44 -23.42
CA ASP A 16 -3.22 0.09 -23.14
C ASP A 16 -4.15 -0.58 -22.11
N GLU A 17 -5.13 -1.36 -22.60
CA GLU A 17 -6.14 -2.05 -21.80
C GLU A 17 -5.56 -3.15 -20.90
N SER A 18 -4.24 -3.37 -20.94
CA SER A 18 -3.53 -4.37 -20.15
C SER A 18 -2.94 -3.84 -18.84
N ARG A 19 -2.89 -2.51 -18.63
CA ARG A 19 -2.35 -1.93 -17.40
C ARG A 19 -3.43 -1.93 -16.29
N PRO A 20 -3.17 -2.50 -15.10
CA PRO A 20 -4.12 -2.44 -14.00
C PRO A 20 -4.50 -0.97 -13.71
N LEU A 21 -5.77 -0.75 -13.37
CA LEU A 21 -6.27 0.57 -13.04
C LEU A 21 -5.47 1.18 -11.87
N PRO A 22 -5.27 2.52 -11.86
CA PRO A 22 -4.73 3.22 -10.70
C PRO A 22 -5.44 2.80 -9.41
N ALA A 23 -4.67 2.61 -8.34
CA ALA A 23 -5.13 2.14 -7.04
C ALA A 23 -4.49 2.98 -5.94
N SER A 24 -5.15 3.11 -4.80
CA SER A 24 -4.58 3.71 -3.60
C SER A 24 -3.94 2.62 -2.74
N VAL A 25 -2.62 2.63 -2.64
CA VAL A 25 -1.83 1.63 -1.91
C VAL A 25 -1.42 2.21 -0.57
N CYS A 26 -1.93 1.61 0.50
CA CYS A 26 -1.52 1.92 1.86
C CYS A 26 -0.17 1.26 2.15
N VAL A 27 0.80 2.03 2.65
CA VAL A 27 2.07 1.48 3.13
C VAL A 27 2.18 1.64 4.64
N PHE A 28 2.18 0.51 5.34
CA PHE A 28 2.54 0.42 6.75
C PHE A 28 4.04 0.16 6.88
N CYS A 29 4.76 0.97 7.65
CA CYS A 29 6.21 0.84 7.80
C CYS A 29 6.74 1.52 9.07
N GLY A 30 7.98 1.21 9.43
CA GLY A 30 8.62 1.80 10.61
C GLY A 30 8.87 3.32 10.51
N SER A 31 8.73 4.01 11.65
CA SER A 31 9.22 5.38 11.84
C SER A 31 10.74 5.48 12.00
N ALA A 32 11.43 4.34 12.15
CA ALA A 32 12.88 4.24 12.16
C ALA A 32 13.37 3.53 10.90
N ASP A 33 14.62 3.77 10.48
CA ASP A 33 15.22 3.09 9.33
C ASP A 33 15.48 1.58 9.57
N GLY A 34 15.61 1.18 10.84
CA GLY A 34 16.05 -0.15 11.21
C GLY A 34 17.57 -0.34 11.04
N PRO A 35 18.11 -1.51 11.43
CA PRO A 35 19.56 -1.77 11.41
C PRO A 35 20.12 -2.11 10.01
N HIS A 36 19.28 -2.53 9.06
CA HIS A 36 19.73 -2.93 7.72
C HIS A 36 19.45 -1.85 6.68
N GLU A 37 20.47 -1.46 5.92
CA GLU A 37 20.34 -0.52 4.81
C GLU A 37 19.33 -0.99 3.74
N GLY A 38 19.19 -2.32 3.59
CA GLY A 38 18.22 -2.95 2.71
C GLY A 38 16.77 -2.53 2.97
N TYR A 39 16.40 -2.17 4.20
CA TYR A 39 15.06 -1.68 4.53
C TYR A 39 14.75 -0.36 3.84
N ARG A 40 15.68 0.60 3.96
CA ARG A 40 15.52 1.93 3.36
C ARG A 40 15.52 1.85 1.85
N GLN A 41 16.46 1.11 1.25
CA GLN A 41 16.51 0.91 -0.20
C GLN A 41 15.23 0.26 -0.74
N THR A 42 14.66 -0.68 0.02
CA THR A 42 13.37 -1.31 -0.32
C THR A 42 12.22 -0.31 -0.24
N ALA A 43 12.16 0.52 0.80
CA ALA A 43 11.14 1.56 0.95
C ALA A 43 11.21 2.60 -0.17
N GLU A 44 12.40 3.07 -0.52
CA GLU A 44 12.62 4.02 -1.62
C GLU A 44 12.20 3.40 -2.97
N LYS A 45 12.63 2.16 -3.24
CA LYS A 45 12.23 1.44 -4.45
C LYS A 45 10.72 1.20 -4.53
N LEU A 46 10.07 0.89 -3.40
CA LEU A 46 8.61 0.75 -3.35
C LEU A 46 7.90 2.06 -3.69
N GLY A 47 8.35 3.18 -3.12
CA GLY A 47 7.77 4.50 -3.42
C GLY A 47 7.85 4.85 -4.90
N LEU A 48 9.03 4.67 -5.51
CA LEU A 48 9.21 4.87 -6.95
C LEU A 48 8.27 3.99 -7.78
N LEU A 49 8.17 2.70 -7.47
CA LEU A 49 7.32 1.77 -8.22
C LEU A 49 5.82 2.05 -8.06
N ILE A 50 5.38 2.53 -6.89
CA ILE A 50 4.00 3.00 -6.70
C ILE A 50 3.70 4.11 -7.72
N ALA A 51 4.61 5.07 -7.86
CA ALA A 51 4.47 6.17 -8.80
C ALA A 51 4.54 5.71 -10.27
N GLU A 52 5.54 4.89 -10.62
CA GLU A 52 5.73 4.36 -11.98
C GLU A 52 4.52 3.56 -12.48
N ARG A 53 3.85 2.83 -11.57
CA ARG A 53 2.62 2.08 -11.89
C ARG A 53 1.36 2.96 -11.87
N GLY A 54 1.48 4.25 -11.57
CA GLY A 54 0.37 5.20 -11.53
C GLY A 54 -0.55 5.02 -10.32
N HIS A 55 -0.06 4.40 -9.25
CA HIS A 55 -0.79 4.26 -8.00
C HIS A 55 -0.62 5.51 -7.12
N ARG A 56 -1.56 5.70 -6.19
CA ARG A 56 -1.49 6.70 -5.12
C ARG A 56 -0.89 6.06 -3.87
N LEU A 57 -0.03 6.79 -3.16
CA LEU A 57 0.45 6.38 -1.83
C LEU A 57 -0.52 6.87 -0.75
N VAL A 58 -0.94 5.97 0.13
CA VAL A 58 -1.57 6.30 1.43
C VAL A 58 -0.61 5.85 2.53
N TYR A 59 -0.34 6.69 3.52
CA TYR A 59 0.54 6.31 4.63
C TYR A 59 0.32 7.15 5.89
N GLY A 60 1.09 6.85 6.93
CA GLY A 60 1.00 7.45 8.25
C GLY A 60 1.52 8.88 8.42
N ALA A 61 1.93 9.57 7.36
CA ALA A 61 2.39 10.97 7.38
C ALA A 61 3.64 11.28 8.24
N GLY A 62 4.50 10.30 8.51
CA GLY A 62 5.81 10.53 9.13
C GLY A 62 6.88 10.98 8.11
N GLY A 63 7.77 11.91 8.50
CA GLY A 63 8.88 12.38 7.66
C GLY A 63 10.21 11.64 7.88
N ILE A 64 10.28 10.79 8.90
CA ILE A 64 11.49 10.04 9.30
C ILE A 64 11.42 8.54 8.95
N GLY A 65 12.57 7.87 8.99
CA GLY A 65 12.68 6.43 8.78
C GLY A 65 12.14 5.96 7.44
N LEU A 66 11.57 4.75 7.43
CA LEU A 66 11.00 4.15 6.21
C LEU A 66 9.79 4.91 5.69
N MET A 67 9.00 5.52 6.58
CA MET A 67 7.87 6.39 6.21
C MET A 67 8.33 7.57 5.35
N GLY A 68 9.37 8.29 5.80
CA GLY A 68 9.93 9.38 5.01
C GLY A 68 10.54 8.91 3.69
N ALA A 69 11.22 7.76 3.73
CA ALA A 69 11.87 7.18 2.56
C ALA A 69 10.87 6.81 1.45
N VAL A 70 9.79 6.09 1.78
CA VAL A 70 8.76 5.71 0.80
C VAL A 70 8.01 6.93 0.27
N ALA A 71 7.69 7.89 1.13
CA ALA A 71 6.91 9.07 0.72
C ALA A 71 7.70 10.01 -0.20
N ARG A 72 8.97 10.28 0.11
CA ARG A 72 9.84 11.10 -0.76
C ARG A 72 10.09 10.42 -2.11
N ALA A 73 10.30 9.11 -2.11
CA ALA A 73 10.50 8.35 -3.33
C ALA A 73 9.24 8.32 -4.21
N ALA A 74 8.06 8.18 -3.59
CA ALA A 74 6.78 8.28 -4.29
C ALA A 74 6.57 9.68 -4.91
N GLN A 75 6.88 10.75 -4.17
CA GLN A 75 6.83 12.12 -4.72
C GLN A 75 7.80 12.28 -5.89
N LEU A 76 9.03 11.78 -5.76
CA LEU A 76 10.05 11.88 -6.81
C LEU A 76 9.58 11.22 -8.12
N GLY A 77 8.87 10.09 -8.02
CA GLY A 77 8.25 9.43 -9.17
C GLY A 77 6.94 10.08 -9.66
N GLY A 78 6.43 11.10 -8.97
CA GLY A 78 5.19 11.82 -9.33
C GLY A 78 3.89 11.18 -8.83
N ALA A 79 3.93 10.29 -7.83
CA ALA A 79 2.73 9.76 -7.22
C ALA A 79 1.97 10.85 -6.45
N GLN A 80 0.65 10.76 -6.44
CA GLN A 80 -0.16 11.46 -5.45
C GLN A 80 0.04 10.81 -4.08
N ILE A 81 0.10 11.62 -3.02
CA ILE A 81 0.30 11.15 -1.64
C ILE A 81 -0.86 11.62 -0.76
N HIS A 82 -1.38 10.70 0.06
CA HIS A 82 -2.34 10.96 1.14
C HIS A 82 -1.72 10.54 2.47
N GLY A 83 -1.33 11.53 3.26
CA GLY A 83 -0.81 11.36 4.60
C GLY A 83 -1.92 11.46 5.65
N VAL A 84 -1.95 10.54 6.61
CA VAL A 84 -2.90 10.58 7.72
C VAL A 84 -2.14 10.56 9.05
N ILE A 85 -2.29 11.61 9.84
CA ILE A 85 -1.56 11.76 11.11
C ILE A 85 -2.46 12.30 12.23
N PRO A 86 -2.41 11.72 13.43
CA PRO A 86 -3.06 12.33 14.57
C PRO A 86 -2.44 13.68 14.92
N ALA A 87 -3.25 14.66 15.29
CA ALA A 87 -2.77 16.01 15.59
C ALA A 87 -1.66 16.03 16.65
N PHE A 88 -1.76 15.15 17.66
CA PHE A 88 -0.78 15.04 18.75
C PHE A 88 0.55 14.37 18.35
N LEU A 89 0.62 13.70 17.20
CA LEU A 89 1.85 13.09 16.68
C LEU A 89 2.57 13.97 15.66
N ARG A 90 1.90 14.98 15.12
CA ARG A 90 2.42 15.81 14.03
C ARG A 90 3.79 16.40 14.36
N GLU A 91 3.97 17.00 15.53
CA GLU A 91 5.25 17.62 15.90
C GLU A 91 6.36 16.58 16.11
N ARG A 92 6.01 15.40 16.64
CA ARG A 92 6.96 14.33 16.94
C ARG A 92 7.44 13.61 15.67
N GLU A 93 6.55 13.45 14.69
CA GLU A 93 6.77 12.63 13.51
C GLU A 93 7.01 13.45 12.23
N ALA A 94 6.87 14.79 12.30
CA ALA A 94 7.16 15.70 11.20
C ALA A 94 8.56 15.46 10.61
N GLY A 95 9.60 15.33 11.44
CA GLY A 95 10.95 15.03 10.93
C GLY A 95 11.48 16.09 9.95
N ASP A 96 12.10 15.61 8.87
CA ASP A 96 12.43 16.42 7.68
C ASP A 96 11.15 16.96 7.01
N GLU A 97 11.28 17.99 6.16
CA GLU A 97 10.15 18.54 5.42
C GLU A 97 9.36 17.44 4.68
N LEU A 98 8.08 17.32 5.02
CA LEU A 98 7.17 16.33 4.43
C LEU A 98 7.03 16.60 2.92
N PRO A 99 6.86 15.55 2.10
CA PRO A 99 6.55 15.73 0.69
C PRO A 99 5.23 16.47 0.50
N ASP A 100 5.06 17.13 -0.66
CA ASP A 100 3.78 17.69 -1.11
C ASP A 100 2.74 16.58 -1.16
N GLN A 101 1.68 16.75 -0.35
CA GLN A 101 0.71 15.72 -0.11
C GLN A 101 -0.61 16.29 0.41
N THR A 102 -1.69 15.54 0.22
CA THR A 102 -2.90 15.76 1.03
C THR A 102 -2.61 15.27 2.44
N LEU A 103 -2.74 16.15 3.44
CA LEU A 103 -2.57 15.80 4.84
C LEU A 103 -3.93 15.82 5.56
N GLU A 104 -4.36 14.67 6.07
CA GLU A 104 -5.59 14.50 6.85
C GLU A 104 -5.24 14.33 8.33
N LEU A 105 -5.74 15.25 9.16
CA LEU A 105 -5.54 15.21 10.62
C LEU A 105 -6.65 14.42 11.28
N THR A 106 -6.29 13.58 12.25
CA THR A 106 -7.23 12.80 13.06
C THR A 106 -7.07 13.09 14.55
N ASP A 107 -8.09 12.76 15.33
CA ASP A 107 -8.09 12.97 16.78
C ASP A 107 -7.51 11.78 17.55
N SER A 108 -7.45 10.61 16.93
CA SER A 108 -6.96 9.37 17.55
C SER A 108 -6.21 8.45 16.61
N LEU A 109 -5.48 7.48 17.17
CA LEU A 109 -4.84 6.39 16.42
C LEU A 109 -5.85 5.47 15.75
N ALA A 110 -6.98 5.18 16.41
CA ALA A 110 -8.03 4.35 15.85
C ALA A 110 -8.67 5.01 14.62
N GLU A 111 -8.95 6.31 14.71
CA GLU A 111 -9.45 7.09 13.57
C GLU A 111 -8.42 7.17 12.44
N ARG A 112 -7.13 7.36 12.75
CA ARG A 112 -6.05 7.34 11.76
C ARG A 112 -6.06 6.03 10.96
N LYS A 113 -6.10 4.88 11.64
CA LYS A 113 -6.18 3.56 10.97
C LYS A 113 -7.43 3.47 10.09
N ARG A 114 -8.60 3.85 10.62
CA ARG A 114 -9.87 3.83 9.87
C ARG A 114 -9.78 4.65 8.59
N VAL A 115 -9.29 5.89 8.66
CA VAL A 115 -9.13 6.77 7.49
C VAL A 115 -8.14 6.15 6.50
N MET A 116 -6.99 5.65 6.94
CA MET A 116 -6.03 5.00 6.05
C MET A 116 -6.65 3.80 5.31
N ILE A 117 -7.47 3.00 6.00
CA ILE A 117 -8.17 1.85 5.42
C ILE A 117 -9.21 2.31 4.38
N GLU A 118 -10.05 3.29 4.73
CA GLU A 118 -11.10 3.81 3.84
C GLU A 118 -10.55 4.51 2.59
N ARG A 119 -9.32 5.01 2.64
CA ARG A 119 -8.65 5.67 1.52
C ARG A 119 -7.84 4.71 0.64
N SER A 120 -7.85 3.41 0.93
CA SER A 120 -6.95 2.44 0.31
C SER A 120 -7.67 1.26 -0.31
N ASP A 121 -7.17 0.84 -1.48
CA ASP A 121 -7.64 -0.34 -2.21
C ASP A 121 -6.80 -1.58 -1.88
N ALA A 122 -5.58 -1.40 -1.38
CA ALA A 122 -4.65 -2.46 -1.02
C ALA A 122 -3.62 -1.99 0.02
N PHE A 123 -2.94 -2.96 0.65
CA PHE A 123 -2.02 -2.73 1.75
C PHE A 123 -0.69 -3.45 1.52
N ILE A 124 0.41 -2.74 1.74
CA ILE A 124 1.77 -3.31 1.76
C ILE A 124 2.40 -2.97 3.11
N ALA A 125 2.93 -3.97 3.79
CA ALA A 125 3.67 -3.78 5.04
C ALA A 125 5.17 -4.00 4.83
N LEU A 126 5.96 -2.95 5.03
CA LEU A 126 7.42 -3.02 5.18
C LEU A 126 7.76 -3.30 6.65
N PRO A 127 9.01 -3.69 6.95
CA PRO A 127 9.48 -3.85 8.32
C PRO A 127 9.18 -2.62 9.20
N GLY A 128 8.84 -2.86 10.46
CA GLY A 128 8.41 -1.81 11.36
C GLY A 128 8.22 -2.27 12.80
N GLY A 129 7.84 -1.34 13.67
CA GLY A 129 7.66 -1.59 15.10
C GLY A 129 6.23 -1.98 15.46
N TYR A 130 5.87 -1.75 16.72
CA TYR A 130 4.54 -2.08 17.26
C TYR A 130 3.38 -1.42 16.49
N GLY A 131 3.55 -0.19 16.00
CA GLY A 131 2.52 0.50 15.22
C GLY A 131 2.22 -0.21 13.90
N THR A 132 3.27 -0.60 13.16
CA THR A 132 3.14 -1.37 11.92
C THR A 132 2.48 -2.73 12.17
N LEU A 133 2.82 -3.39 13.28
CA LEU A 133 2.18 -4.65 13.67
C LEU A 133 0.70 -4.47 14.01
N ASP A 134 0.33 -3.42 14.74
CA ASP A 134 -1.08 -3.09 15.03
C ASP A 134 -1.88 -2.85 13.74
N GLU A 135 -1.33 -2.08 12.81
CA GLU A 135 -1.94 -1.81 11.49
C GLU A 135 -2.11 -3.10 10.67
N VAL A 136 -1.11 -3.98 10.65
CA VAL A 136 -1.18 -5.28 9.98
C VAL A 136 -2.23 -6.20 10.62
N LEU A 137 -2.28 -6.29 11.95
CA LEU A 137 -3.25 -7.12 12.66
C LEU A 137 -4.69 -6.63 12.47
N GLU A 138 -4.90 -5.31 12.32
CA GLU A 138 -6.21 -4.74 11.97
C GLU A 138 -6.72 -5.31 10.64
N ILE A 139 -5.91 -5.20 9.57
CA ILE A 139 -6.27 -5.71 8.24
C ILE A 139 -6.50 -7.23 8.27
N LEU A 140 -5.63 -7.98 8.96
CA LEU A 140 -5.78 -9.43 9.11
C LEU A 140 -7.08 -9.79 9.82
N SER A 141 -7.44 -9.07 10.88
CA SER A 141 -8.68 -9.30 11.64
C SER A 141 -9.90 -9.02 10.77
N MET A 142 -9.90 -7.91 10.01
CA MET A 142 -10.96 -7.58 9.07
C MET A 142 -11.12 -8.65 7.99
N ALA A 143 -10.01 -9.10 7.39
CA ALA A 143 -10.02 -10.15 6.37
C ALA A 143 -10.52 -11.50 6.91
N ALA A 144 -10.12 -11.87 8.13
CA ALA A 144 -10.55 -13.10 8.79
C ALA A 144 -12.05 -13.09 9.11
N LEU A 145 -12.61 -11.92 9.45
CA LEU A 145 -14.04 -11.72 9.67
C LEU A 145 -14.86 -11.61 8.37
N GLY A 146 -14.19 -11.56 7.21
CA GLY A 146 -14.85 -11.41 5.91
C GLY A 146 -15.38 -10.00 5.65
N LEU A 147 -14.86 -9.00 6.37
CA LEU A 147 -15.19 -7.61 6.10
C LEU A 147 -14.57 -7.16 4.76
N PRO A 148 -15.20 -6.21 4.03
CA PRO A 148 -14.61 -5.65 2.82
C PRO A 148 -13.27 -4.98 3.14
N VAL A 149 -12.18 -5.55 2.64
CA VAL A 149 -10.83 -5.01 2.78
C VAL A 149 -9.97 -5.47 1.60
N GLY A 150 -9.08 -4.60 1.16
CA GLY A 150 -8.11 -4.89 0.09
C GLY A 150 -7.08 -5.95 0.47
N PRO A 151 -6.32 -6.49 -0.50
CA PRO A 151 -5.28 -7.46 -0.22
C PRO A 151 -4.15 -6.86 0.62
N LEU A 152 -3.64 -7.66 1.55
CA LEU A 152 -2.45 -7.36 2.33
C LEU A 152 -1.25 -8.15 1.80
N VAL A 153 -0.15 -7.44 1.54
CA VAL A 153 1.14 -8.05 1.19
C VAL A 153 2.19 -7.65 2.21
N LEU A 154 2.83 -8.64 2.82
CA LEU A 154 3.96 -8.45 3.73
C LEU A 154 5.26 -8.49 2.91
N LEU A 155 5.91 -7.35 2.76
CA LEU A 155 7.17 -7.21 2.05
C LEU A 155 8.31 -7.56 3.01
N ASP A 156 8.84 -8.76 2.83
CA ASP A 156 9.96 -9.33 3.56
C ASP A 156 11.28 -8.85 3.00
N VAL A 157 12.11 -8.24 3.85
CA VAL A 157 13.45 -7.83 3.43
C VAL A 157 14.50 -8.79 3.97
N ASP A 158 14.37 -9.21 5.22
CA ASP A 158 15.33 -10.09 5.90
C ASP A 158 14.66 -11.13 6.82
N GLY A 159 13.50 -11.66 6.41
CA GLY A 159 12.74 -12.61 7.23
C GLY A 159 11.92 -11.97 8.36
N ASP A 160 11.74 -10.65 8.32
CA ASP A 160 11.12 -9.82 9.35
C ASP A 160 9.72 -10.30 9.78
N TRP A 161 8.97 -10.91 8.88
CA TRP A 161 7.61 -11.37 9.15
C TRP A 161 7.48 -12.87 9.45
N THR A 162 8.59 -13.61 9.48
CA THR A 162 8.60 -15.05 9.81
C THR A 162 7.92 -15.33 11.15
N GLY A 163 8.10 -14.45 12.14
CA GLY A 163 7.44 -14.57 13.43
C GLY A 163 5.92 -14.46 13.35
N LEU A 164 5.40 -13.56 12.49
CA LEU A 164 3.96 -13.42 12.29
C LEU A 164 3.36 -14.66 11.61
N ASP A 165 4.07 -15.24 10.63
CA ASP A 165 3.66 -16.49 9.99
C ASP A 165 3.48 -17.61 11.03
N GLN A 166 4.40 -17.74 11.97
CA GLN A 166 4.32 -18.72 13.06
C GLN A 166 3.14 -18.46 14.01
N VAL A 167 2.88 -17.20 14.35
CA VAL A 167 1.72 -16.81 15.17
C VAL A 167 0.42 -17.18 14.47
N VAL A 168 0.28 -16.81 13.20
CA VAL A 168 -0.91 -17.10 12.39
C VAL A 168 -1.09 -18.61 12.24
N ALA A 169 -0.04 -19.37 11.91
CA ALA A 169 -0.10 -20.83 11.82
C ALA A 169 -0.54 -21.47 13.14
N SER A 170 -0.05 -20.97 14.28
CA SER A 170 -0.44 -21.44 15.62
C SER A 170 -1.91 -21.16 15.95
N VAL A 171 -2.45 -20.01 15.54
CA VAL A 171 -3.88 -19.67 15.70
C VAL A 171 -4.75 -20.67 14.91
N HIS A 172 -4.37 -20.98 13.68
CA HIS A 172 -5.07 -21.97 12.85
C HIS A 172 -4.96 -23.39 13.41
N ALA A 173 -3.75 -23.83 13.77
CA ALA A 173 -3.51 -25.17 14.30
C ALA A 173 -4.30 -25.45 15.59
N ARG A 174 -4.56 -24.41 16.40
CA ARG A 174 -5.37 -24.49 17.62
C ARG A 174 -6.88 -24.33 17.37
N GLY A 175 -7.31 -24.14 16.13
CA GLY A 175 -8.72 -24.03 15.75
C GLY A 175 -9.37 -22.69 16.10
N PHE A 176 -8.60 -21.64 16.38
CA PHE A 176 -9.14 -20.30 16.68
C PHE A 176 -9.49 -19.50 15.43
N ALA A 177 -8.97 -19.89 14.26
CA ALA A 177 -9.29 -19.28 12.97
C ALA A 177 -9.46 -20.36 11.88
N ARG A 178 -10.28 -20.05 10.88
CA ARG A 178 -10.44 -20.89 9.68
C ARG A 178 -9.26 -20.66 8.75
N ASP A 179 -8.76 -21.73 8.15
CA ASP A 179 -7.71 -21.66 7.15
C ASP A 179 -8.20 -20.88 5.92
N ARG A 180 -7.66 -19.67 5.77
CA ARG A 180 -7.89 -18.77 4.65
C ARG A 180 -6.58 -18.06 4.37
N GLU A 181 -6.27 -17.87 3.10
CA GLU A 181 -5.13 -17.06 2.71
C GLU A 181 -5.41 -15.57 2.99
N LEU A 182 -4.98 -15.09 4.16
CA LEU A 182 -5.28 -13.74 4.65
C LEU A 182 -4.32 -12.66 4.11
N PHE A 183 -3.11 -13.05 3.70
CA PHE A 183 -2.08 -12.14 3.19
C PHE A 183 -1.14 -12.88 2.24
N ALA A 184 -0.35 -12.13 1.48
CA ALA A 184 0.72 -12.64 0.63
C ALA A 184 2.10 -12.25 1.18
N ARG A 185 3.13 -12.96 0.73
CA ARG A 185 4.54 -12.62 1.00
C ARG A 185 5.21 -12.18 -0.29
N ALA A 186 5.98 -11.11 -0.20
CA ALA A 186 6.86 -10.65 -1.27
C ALA A 186 8.26 -10.45 -0.72
N THR A 187 9.28 -10.71 -1.54
CA THR A 187 10.68 -10.43 -1.20
C THR A 187 11.25 -9.25 -1.98
N SER A 188 10.41 -8.60 -2.81
CA SER A 188 10.79 -7.40 -3.52
C SER A 188 9.59 -6.46 -3.72
N PRO A 189 9.82 -5.13 -3.83
CA PRO A 189 8.77 -4.16 -4.10
C PRO A 189 7.95 -4.44 -5.38
N ALA A 190 8.61 -4.88 -6.46
CA ALA A 190 7.94 -5.20 -7.72
C ALA A 190 6.97 -6.37 -7.54
N GLN A 191 7.45 -7.46 -6.91
CA GLN A 191 6.62 -8.61 -6.59
C GLN A 191 5.45 -8.23 -5.66
N ALA A 192 5.67 -7.33 -4.69
CA ALA A 192 4.61 -6.89 -3.80
C ALA A 192 3.45 -6.23 -4.56
N LEU A 193 3.78 -5.35 -5.50
CA LEU A 193 2.78 -4.68 -6.35
C LEU A 193 2.15 -5.64 -7.38
N ASP A 194 2.88 -6.64 -7.87
CA ASP A 194 2.33 -7.69 -8.73
C ASP A 194 1.29 -8.53 -7.97
N LEU A 195 1.57 -8.89 -6.71
CA LEU A 195 0.66 -9.63 -5.85
C LEU A 195 -0.58 -8.81 -5.49
N VAL A 196 -0.42 -7.50 -5.24
CA VAL A 196 -1.56 -6.57 -5.08
C VAL A 196 -2.45 -6.62 -6.33
N ALA A 197 -1.89 -6.42 -7.51
CA ALA A 197 -2.67 -6.39 -8.76
C ALA A 197 -3.38 -7.73 -9.02
N ALA A 198 -2.69 -8.85 -8.81
CA ALA A 198 -3.26 -10.19 -8.99
C ALA A 198 -4.42 -10.47 -8.04
N ARG A 199 -4.37 -9.96 -6.80
CA ARG A 199 -5.42 -10.18 -5.78
C ARG A 199 -6.55 -9.16 -5.82
N MET A 200 -6.31 -7.97 -6.36
CA MET A 200 -7.37 -6.99 -6.63
C MET A 200 -8.24 -7.41 -7.82
N THR A 201 -7.68 -8.19 -8.76
CA THR A 201 -8.45 -8.78 -9.84
C THR A 201 -9.37 -9.86 -9.28
N PRO A 202 -10.70 -9.78 -9.46
CA PRO A 202 -11.60 -10.82 -8.97
C PRO A 202 -11.16 -12.19 -9.48
N ALA A 203 -10.98 -13.15 -8.57
CA ALA A 203 -10.76 -14.55 -8.92
C ALA A 203 -12.02 -15.08 -9.64
N GLY A 204 -12.04 -14.93 -10.97
CA GLY A 204 -13.11 -15.40 -11.83
C GLY A 204 -14.34 -14.48 -11.84
N ALA A 205 -14.45 -13.67 -12.88
CA ALA A 205 -15.73 -13.65 -13.60
C ALA A 205 -16.05 -15.12 -13.90
N ALA A 206 -16.98 -15.70 -13.12
CA ALA A 206 -17.48 -17.03 -13.37
C ALA A 206 -17.79 -17.13 -14.87
N ARG A 207 -17.35 -18.23 -15.50
CA ARG A 207 -17.84 -18.63 -16.80
C ARG A 207 -19.36 -18.76 -16.72
N ALA A 208 -20.06 -17.66 -16.96
CA ALA A 208 -21.45 -17.64 -17.35
C ALA A 208 -21.44 -17.68 -18.88
N THR A 209 -21.19 -18.87 -19.44
CA THR A 209 -21.49 -19.21 -20.83
C THR A 209 -21.48 -20.73 -20.93
N GLY A 210 -22.66 -21.31 -21.14
CA GLY A 210 -22.85 -22.73 -21.46
C GLY A 210 -23.77 -23.43 -20.47
#